data_AF-A0A961VDA3-F1
#
_entry.id   AF-A0A961VDA3-F1
#
_cell.length_a   1.000
_cell.length_b   1.000
_cell.length_c   1.000
_cell.angle_alpha   90.00
_cell.angle_beta   90.00
_cell.angle_gamma   90.00
#
_symmetry.space_group_name_H-M   'P 1'
#
loop_
_entity.id
_entity.type
_entity.pdbx_description
1 polymer ?
#
loop_
_entity_poly.entity_id
_entity_poly.type
_entity_poly.pdbx_seq_one_letter_code
_entity_poly.pdbx_strand_id
1 'polypeptide(L)'
;MMILRFFRLRRSAPVARDRLKVLLAHERAMTGRPDLVAVLREEILAVIRKHVPVDPGKVNVRADRDGSTSTLSVDIELSTMEPPRAAAA
;
A
#
# COMPACT_ATOMS: atom_id res chain seq x y z
N MET A 1 -16.56 -4.96 47.64
CA MET A 1 -15.72 -5.95 46.92
C MET A 1 -15.54 -5.57 45.45
N MET A 2 -14.30 -5.31 45.07
CA MET A 2 -13.75 -4.95 43.75
C MET A 2 -13.41 -6.25 43.00
N ILE A 3 -14.33 -6.79 42.19
CA ILE A 3 -14.05 -7.99 41.38
C ILE A 3 -14.60 -7.89 39.96
N LEU A 4 -15.67 -7.11 39.77
CA LEU A 4 -16.29 -6.87 38.46
C LEU A 4 -15.52 -5.87 37.56
N ARG A 5 -14.42 -5.26 38.05
CA ARG A 5 -13.62 -4.29 37.27
C ARG A 5 -12.56 -4.95 36.37
N PHE A 6 -12.27 -6.24 36.56
CA PHE A 6 -11.33 -7.00 35.72
C PHE A 6 -11.93 -7.45 34.37
N PHE A 7 -13.26 -7.43 34.23
CA PHE A 7 -13.96 -7.75 32.98
C PHE A 7 -14.16 -6.55 32.05
N ARG A 8 -13.46 -5.42 32.28
CA ARG A 8 -13.39 -4.37 31.26
C ARG A 8 -12.62 -4.93 30.08
N LEU A 9 -13.37 -5.42 29.09
CA LEU A 9 -12.90 -5.81 27.77
C LEU A 9 -11.85 -4.80 27.34
N ARG A 10 -10.62 -5.30 27.14
CA ARG A 10 -9.61 -4.56 26.40
C ARG A 10 -10.21 -4.28 25.03
N ARG A 11 -10.71 -3.07 24.80
CA ARG A 11 -11.00 -2.59 23.45
C ARG A 11 -9.65 -2.55 22.75
N SER A 12 -9.31 -3.62 22.02
CA SER A 12 -8.24 -3.59 21.05
C SER A 12 -8.57 -2.46 20.09
N ALA A 13 -7.74 -1.43 20.04
CA ALA A 13 -7.88 -0.40 19.02
C ALA A 13 -7.94 -1.11 17.66
N PRO A 14 -8.90 -0.77 16.79
CA PRO A 14 -8.89 -1.29 15.44
C PRO A 14 -7.61 -0.76 14.77
N VAL A 15 -6.62 -1.62 14.61
CA VAL A 15 -5.45 -1.33 13.79
C VAL A 15 -5.93 -1.45 12.34
N ALA A 16 -6.65 -0.43 11.87
CA ALA A 16 -7.03 -0.32 10.48
C ALA A 16 -5.74 -0.09 9.68
N ARG A 17 -5.33 -1.11 8.93
CA ARG A 17 -4.21 -1.04 8.00
C ARG A 17 -4.79 -0.77 6.64
N ASP A 18 -4.52 0.41 6.11
CA ASP A 18 -4.92 0.75 4.75
C ASP A 18 -3.95 0.11 3.76
N ARG A 19 -4.46 -0.34 2.63
CA ARG A 19 -3.65 -1.00 1.59
C ARG A 19 -3.98 -0.41 0.24
N LEU A 20 -2.95 0.01 -0.49
CA LEU A 20 -3.07 0.53 -1.84
C LEU A 20 -2.64 -0.54 -2.84
N LYS A 21 -3.53 -0.86 -3.78
CA LYS A 21 -3.25 -1.80 -4.87
C LYS A 21 -3.35 -1.07 -6.21
N VAL A 22 -2.30 -1.15 -7.01
CA VAL A 22 -2.19 -0.56 -8.34
C VAL A 22 -1.94 -1.67 -9.34
N LEU A 23 -2.73 -1.74 -10.42
CA LEU A 23 -2.53 -2.67 -11.51
C LEU A 23 -2.39 -1.89 -12.82
N LEU A 24 -1.27 -2.10 -13.49
CA LEU A 24 -0.90 -1.47 -14.75
C LEU A 24 -0.77 -2.58 -15.79
N ALA A 25 -1.45 -2.45 -16.91
CA ALA A 25 -1.28 -3.34 -18.06
C ALA A 25 -0.95 -2.48 -19.27
N HIS A 26 0.11 -2.84 -19.99
CA HIS A 26 0.56 -2.13 -21.17
C HIS A 26 0.78 -3.14 -22.31
N GLU A 27 0.01 -2.97 -23.37
CA GLU A 27 0.20 -3.67 -24.63
C GLU A 27 1.18 -2.89 -25.52
N ARG A 28 2.25 -3.55 -25.97
CA ARG A 28 3.23 -2.93 -26.87
C ARG A 28 2.62 -2.73 -28.25
N ALA A 29 2.26 -1.49 -28.57
CA ALA A 29 1.84 -1.10 -29.91
C ALA A 29 3.02 -0.84 -30.88
N MET A 30 4.23 -0.54 -30.37
CA MET A 30 5.39 -0.17 -31.19
C MET A 30 6.71 -0.61 -30.55
N THR A 31 7.53 -1.33 -31.32
CA THR A 31 8.90 -1.74 -30.99
C THR A 31 9.82 -0.52 -30.90
N GLY A 32 10.53 -0.32 -29.78
CA GLY A 32 11.58 0.70 -29.66
C GLY A 32 11.43 1.72 -28.52
N ARG A 33 10.33 1.68 -27.73
CA ARG A 33 10.21 2.52 -26.53
C ARG A 33 10.80 1.84 -25.30
N PRO A 34 11.39 2.60 -24.35
CA PRO A 34 11.79 2.08 -23.05
C PRO A 34 10.58 1.45 -22.36
N ASP A 35 10.82 0.47 -21.50
CA ASP A 35 9.78 -0.29 -20.81
C ASP A 35 8.93 0.67 -19.95
N LEU A 36 7.82 1.14 -20.53
CA LEU A 36 6.94 2.16 -19.93
C LEU A 36 6.45 1.71 -18.56
N VAL A 37 6.22 0.40 -18.40
CA VAL A 37 5.79 -0.19 -17.14
C VAL A 37 6.87 -0.06 -16.07
N ALA A 38 8.14 -0.25 -16.43
CA ALA A 38 9.26 -0.06 -15.51
C ALA A 38 9.46 1.42 -15.13
N VAL A 39 9.25 2.35 -16.06
CA VAL A 39 9.34 3.80 -15.78
C VAL A 39 8.21 4.23 -14.83
N LEU A 40 6.97 3.89 -15.16
CA LEU A 40 5.79 4.23 -14.35
C LEU A 40 5.86 3.62 -12.95
N ARG A 41 6.46 2.44 -12.79
CA ARG A 41 6.71 1.83 -11.48
C ARG A 41 7.47 2.79 -10.56
N GLU A 42 8.61 3.29 -11.02
CA GLU A 42 9.49 4.13 -10.21
C GLU A 42 8.81 5.48 -9.91
N GLU A 43 8.15 6.08 -10.91
CA GLU A 43 7.45 7.34 -10.73
C GLU A 43 6.28 7.24 -9.75
N ILE A 44 5.46 6.19 -9.87
CA ILE A 44 4.32 5.96 -8.97
C ILE A 44 4.82 5.72 -7.54
N LEU A 45 5.86 4.91 -7.34
CA LEU A 45 6.45 4.69 -6.01
C LEU A 45 7.01 5.99 -5.44
N ALA A 46 7.69 6.81 -6.25
CA ALA A 46 8.21 8.10 -5.82
C ALA A 46 7.10 9.07 -5.42
N VAL A 47 5.99 9.12 -6.17
CA VAL A 47 4.83 9.96 -5.84
C VAL A 47 4.14 9.48 -4.56
N ILE A 48 3.90 8.18 -4.40
CA ILE A 48 3.23 7.67 -3.19
C ILE A 48 4.06 7.98 -1.94
N ARG A 49 5.39 7.82 -2.00
CA ARG A 49 6.31 8.16 -0.90
C ARG A 49 6.26 9.65 -0.50
N LYS A 50 5.86 10.55 -1.40
CA LYS A 50 5.69 11.98 -1.09
C LYS A 50 4.42 12.26 -0.27
N HIS A 51 3.40 11.40 -0.40
CA HIS A 51 2.09 11.64 0.20
C HIS A 51 1.76 10.74 1.39
N VAL A 52 2.40 9.57 1.47
CA VAL A 52 2.15 8.61 2.55
C VAL A 52 3.49 8.03 3.03
N PRO A 53 3.69 7.87 4.35
CA PRO A 53 4.81 7.08 4.86
C PRO A 53 4.68 5.64 4.37
N VAL A 54 5.58 5.23 3.47
CA VAL A 54 5.67 3.88 2.94
C VAL A 54 6.92 3.21 3.51
N ASP A 55 6.75 2.09 4.18
CA ASP A 55 7.85 1.21 4.56
C ASP A 55 8.31 0.42 3.31
N PRO A 56 9.58 0.53 2.88
CA PRO A 56 10.10 -0.23 1.74
C PRO A 56 9.92 -1.73 1.87
N GLY A 57 9.95 -2.28 3.10
CA GLY A 57 9.73 -3.69 3.38
C GLY A 57 8.27 -4.14 3.24
N LYS A 58 7.35 -3.19 3.04
CA LYS A 58 5.90 -3.41 2.90
C LYS A 58 5.38 -3.14 1.49
N VAL A 59 6.29 -3.04 0.53
CA VAL A 59 5.96 -2.88 -0.89
C VAL A 59 6.15 -4.23 -1.59
N ASN A 60 5.08 -4.79 -2.13
CA ASN A 60 5.14 -5.96 -3.00
C ASN A 60 4.94 -5.51 -4.45
N VAL A 61 5.93 -5.81 -5.30
CA VAL A 61 5.88 -5.52 -6.73
C VAL A 61 5.91 -6.84 -7.49
N ARG A 62 4.98 -7.01 -8.42
CA ARG A 62 4.93 -8.15 -9.34
C ARG A 62 4.86 -7.63 -10.75
N ALA A 63 5.85 -7.96 -11.57
CA ALA A 63 5.81 -7.72 -12.99
C ALA A 63 5.62 -9.06 -13.70
N ASP A 64 4.68 -9.10 -14.62
CA ASP A 64 4.42 -10.22 -15.51
C ASP A 64 4.54 -9.75 -16.95
N ARG A 65 5.04 -10.61 -17.82
CA ARG A 65 5.18 -10.30 -19.24
C ARG A 65 4.71 -11.50 -20.04
N ASP A 66 3.63 -11.29 -20.78
CA ASP A 66 3.03 -12.26 -21.66
C ASP A 66 3.03 -11.72 -23.10
N GLY A 67 3.93 -12.24 -23.92
CA GLY A 67 4.09 -11.83 -25.32
C GLY A 67 4.29 -10.32 -25.52
N SER A 68 3.28 -9.66 -26.09
CA SER A 68 3.23 -8.22 -26.34
C SER A 68 2.75 -7.41 -25.13
N THR A 69 2.17 -8.04 -24.11
CA THR A 69 1.57 -7.39 -22.95
C THR A 69 2.49 -7.47 -21.75
N SER A 70 2.68 -6.35 -21.07
CA SER A 70 3.41 -6.28 -19.81
C SER A 70 2.47 -5.77 -18.72
N THR A 71 2.36 -6.54 -17.65
CA THR A 71 1.49 -6.23 -16.50
C THR A 71 2.34 -5.98 -15.26
N LEU A 72 1.99 -5.00 -14.44
CA LEU A 72 2.62 -4.69 -13.17
C LEU A 72 1.55 -4.51 -12.10
N SER A 73 1.67 -5.29 -11.03
CA SER A 73 0.89 -5.14 -9.81
C SER A 73 1.80 -4.59 -8.71
N VAL A 74 1.44 -3.45 -8.16
CA VAL A 74 2.10 -2.84 -7.00
C VAL A 74 1.12 -2.85 -5.84
N ASP A 75 1.60 -3.30 -4.70
CA ASP A 75 0.80 -3.49 -3.51
C ASP A 75 1.56 -2.96 -2.30
N ILE A 76 0.96 -1.97 -1.63
CA ILE A 76 1.62 -1.17 -0.61
C ILE A 76 0.75 -1.19 0.65
N GLU A 77 1.32 -1.67 1.76
CA GLU A 77 0.72 -1.49 3.08
C GLU A 77 1.00 -0.05 3.53
N LEU A 78 -0.06 0.72 3.71
CA LEU A 78 0.03 2.08 4.23
C LEU A 78 -0.01 1.97 5.75
N SER A 79 1.01 2.53 6.39
CA SER A 79 0.95 2.72 7.85
C SER A 79 0.03 3.89 8.10
N THR A 80 -1.14 3.62 8.71
CA THR A 80 -2.00 4.71 9.15
C THR A 80 -1.24 5.47 10.22
N MET A 81 -1.02 6.76 9.99
CA MET A 81 -0.60 7.65 11.06
C MET A 81 -1.75 7.62 12.07
N GLU A 82 -1.45 7.18 13.28
CA GLU A 82 -2.39 6.99 14.38
C GLU A 82 -3.31 8.23 14.49
N PRO A 83 -4.65 8.09 14.55
CA PRO A 83 -5.49 9.22 14.91
C PRO A 83 -5.03 9.71 16.28
N PRO A 84 -4.92 11.03 16.53
CA PRO A 84 -4.61 11.54 17.85
C PRO A 84 -5.66 11.01 18.83
N ARG A 85 -5.20 10.03 19.62
CA ARG A 85 -5.68 9.52 20.91
C ARG A 85 -7.11 9.90 21.29
N ALA A 86 -7.95 8.87 21.48
CA ALA A 86 -9.16 8.98 22.27
C ALA A 86 -8.85 9.61 23.65
N ALA A 87 -9.22 10.89 23.86
CA ALA A 87 -9.36 11.56 25.16
C ALA A 87 -9.86 13.01 24.99
N ALA A 88 -11.16 13.21 24.77
CA ALA A 88 -11.86 14.45 25.13
C ALA A 88 -13.37 14.19 25.18
N ALA A 89 -13.84 13.79 26.37
CA ALA A 89 -15.19 13.89 26.95
C ALA A 89 -15.55 12.61 27.72
#